data_AF-A0A954N131-F1
#
_entry.id   AF-A0A954N131-F1
#
_cell.length_a   1.000
_cell.length_b   1.000
_cell.length_c   1.000
_cell.angle_alpha   90.00
_cell.angle_beta   90.00
_cell.angle_gamma   90.00
#
_symmetry.space_group_name_H-M   'P 1'
#
loop_
_entity.id
_entity.type
_entity.pdbx_description
1 polymer ?
#
loop_
_entity_poly.entity_id
_entity_poly.type
_entity_poly.pdbx_seq_one_letter_code
_entity_poly.pdbx_strand_id
1 'polypeptide(L)'
;LYIINFNPHRRPLGDPYDLDGPHPPTLEQITESTFVTFPDDDAGPAKAWLVSQRNNPQWKPLFDATYGLRPREELYDLKTDPHQMYNVAQDPAFATQRADLERRLLDELRNTNDPRLIDDGKFYETPPMSGPSDETRRTLKNRKNKS
;
A
#
# COMPACT_ATOMS: atom_id res chain seq x y z
N LEU A 1 4.27 18.48 0.48
CA LEU A 1 4.72 17.17 0.99
C LEU A 1 5.12 16.31 -0.19
N TYR A 2 6.28 15.67 -0.14
CA TYR A 2 6.75 14.77 -1.20
C TYR A 2 6.98 13.37 -0.65
N ILE A 3 6.57 12.34 -1.39
CA ILE A 3 6.63 10.93 -1.01
C ILE A 3 7.16 10.13 -2.20
N ILE A 4 8.06 9.18 -1.93
CA ILE A 4 8.51 8.17 -2.90
C ILE A 4 8.00 6.81 -2.45
N ASN A 5 7.24 6.16 -3.32
CA ASN A 5 6.90 4.75 -3.23
C ASN A 5 7.95 3.92 -4.00
N PHE A 6 8.79 3.19 -3.27
CA PHE A 6 9.79 2.30 -3.85
C PHE A 6 9.17 1.05 -4.51
N ASN A 7 7.93 0.71 -4.18
CA ASN A 7 7.25 -0.49 -4.67
C ASN A 7 5.83 -0.16 -5.20
N PRO A 8 5.70 0.57 -6.34
CA PRO A 8 4.41 1.02 -6.88
C PRO A 8 3.49 -0.11 -7.36
N HIS A 9 4.02 -1.33 -7.52
CA HIS A 9 3.25 -2.50 -7.89
C HIS A 9 2.59 -3.20 -6.69
N ARG A 10 2.95 -2.82 -5.45
CA ARG A 10 2.37 -3.39 -4.23
C ARG A 10 1.18 -2.56 -3.78
N ARG A 11 0.12 -3.24 -3.34
CA ARG A 11 -1.03 -2.55 -2.74
C ARG A 11 -0.70 -2.07 -1.32
N PRO A 12 -1.15 -0.86 -0.96
CA PRO A 12 -0.83 -0.28 0.35
C PRO A 12 -1.52 -0.98 1.53
N LEU A 13 -2.63 -1.68 1.29
CA LEU A 13 -3.45 -2.39 2.29
C LEU A 13 -3.54 -3.91 2.00
N GLY A 14 -2.49 -4.44 1.39
CA GLY A 14 -2.46 -5.83 0.94
C GLY A 14 -3.36 -6.10 -0.28
N ASP A 15 -3.27 -7.32 -0.79
CA ASP A 15 -4.10 -7.75 -1.91
C ASP A 15 -5.51 -8.11 -1.44
N PRO A 16 -6.57 -7.64 -2.15
CA PRO A 16 -7.92 -8.06 -1.85
C PRO A 16 -8.11 -9.54 -2.16
N TYR A 17 -8.83 -10.23 -1.29
CA TYR A 17 -9.20 -11.62 -1.50
C TYR A 17 -10.51 -11.71 -2.26
N ASP A 18 -10.51 -12.47 -3.36
CA ASP A 18 -11.69 -12.81 -4.17
C ASP A 18 -12.57 -11.66 -4.67
N LEU A 19 -12.15 -10.41 -4.50
CA LEU A 19 -12.98 -9.22 -4.79
C LEU A 19 -13.38 -9.10 -6.26
N ASP A 20 -12.50 -9.52 -7.16
CA ASP A 20 -12.72 -9.60 -8.61
C ASP A 20 -12.77 -11.06 -9.10
N GLY A 21 -12.92 -12.01 -8.15
CA GLY A 21 -13.02 -13.44 -8.41
C GLY A 21 -14.43 -13.92 -8.75
N PRO A 22 -14.64 -15.23 -8.93
CA PRO A 22 -15.95 -15.81 -9.25
C PRO A 22 -16.97 -15.68 -8.11
N HIS A 23 -16.50 -15.50 -6.87
CA HIS A 23 -17.32 -15.44 -5.66
C HIS A 23 -16.91 -14.27 -4.78
N PRO A 24 -17.18 -13.01 -5.21
CA PRO A 24 -16.82 -11.84 -4.42
C PRO A 24 -17.59 -11.83 -3.10
N PRO A 25 -16.98 -11.33 -2.01
CA PRO A 25 -17.63 -11.27 -0.71
C PRO A 25 -18.84 -10.34 -0.76
N THR A 26 -19.90 -10.75 -0.07
CA THR A 26 -21.15 -9.97 0.06
C THR A 26 -20.96 -8.77 0.98
N LEU A 27 -21.85 -7.78 0.87
CA LEU A 27 -21.84 -6.60 1.74
C LEU A 27 -21.89 -6.97 3.23
N GLU A 28 -22.74 -7.95 3.60
CA GLU A 28 -22.85 -8.44 4.98
C GLU A 28 -21.53 -9.07 5.45
N GLN A 29 -20.91 -9.93 4.62
CA GLN A 29 -19.62 -10.54 4.95
C GLN A 29 -18.52 -9.49 5.18
N ILE A 30 -18.42 -8.48 4.32
CA ILE A 30 -17.43 -7.39 4.46
C ILE A 30 -17.72 -6.54 5.71
N THR A 31 -18.98 -6.42 6.10
CA THR A 31 -19.39 -5.65 7.30
C THR A 31 -18.98 -6.36 8.58
N GLU A 32 -19.13 -7.68 8.63
CA GLU A 32 -18.99 -8.46 9.87
C GLU A 32 -17.64 -9.20 9.99
N SER A 33 -16.88 -9.34 8.91
CA SER A 33 -15.66 -10.14 8.89
C SER A 33 -14.48 -9.43 8.20
N THR A 34 -13.45 -9.11 8.98
CA THR A 34 -12.27 -8.35 8.52
C THR A 34 -11.55 -9.07 7.37
N PHE A 35 -11.38 -10.38 7.49
CA PHE A 35 -10.50 -11.17 6.64
C PHE A 35 -11.10 -11.63 5.31
N VAL A 36 -12.34 -11.25 4.98
CA VAL A 36 -12.98 -11.69 3.72
C VAL A 36 -12.45 -10.96 2.48
N THR A 37 -11.97 -9.73 2.64
CA THR A 37 -11.24 -8.94 1.62
C THR A 37 -10.63 -7.72 2.31
N PHE A 38 -9.51 -7.19 1.79
CA PHE A 38 -8.76 -6.09 2.41
C PHE A 38 -8.54 -6.33 3.92
N PRO A 39 -7.80 -7.39 4.29
CA PRO A 39 -7.66 -7.83 5.67
C PRO A 39 -6.95 -6.82 6.58
N ASP A 40 -6.23 -5.85 6.01
CA ASP A 40 -5.55 -4.78 6.75
C ASP A 40 -6.48 -3.62 7.13
N ASP A 41 -7.74 -3.66 6.66
CA ASP A 41 -8.81 -2.71 7.01
C ASP A 41 -9.91 -3.45 7.78
N ASP A 42 -10.26 -2.98 8.97
CA ASP A 42 -11.20 -3.67 9.84
C ASP A 42 -12.61 -3.75 9.24
N ALA A 43 -13.34 -4.82 9.59
CA ALA A 43 -14.73 -4.98 9.16
C ALA A 43 -15.59 -3.81 9.64
N GLY A 44 -16.53 -3.38 8.80
CA GLY A 44 -17.50 -2.40 9.20
C GLY A 44 -18.34 -1.86 8.05
N PRO A 45 -19.42 -1.11 8.37
CA PRO A 45 -20.37 -0.63 7.37
C PRO A 45 -19.72 0.35 6.37
N ALA A 46 -18.73 1.14 6.81
CA ALA A 46 -18.02 2.07 5.93
C ALA A 46 -17.16 1.35 4.87
N LYS A 47 -16.36 0.36 5.31
CA LYS A 47 -15.58 -0.52 4.42
C LYS A 47 -16.51 -1.24 3.44
N ALA A 48 -17.55 -1.89 3.95
CA ALA A 48 -18.49 -2.63 3.11
C ALA A 48 -19.16 -1.75 2.06
N TRP A 49 -19.60 -0.55 2.45
CA TRP A 49 -20.18 0.40 1.52
C TRP A 49 -19.16 0.84 0.47
N LEU A 50 -17.97 1.31 0.84
CA LEU A 50 -17.00 1.83 -0.12
C LEU A 50 -16.51 0.74 -1.09
N VAL A 51 -16.25 -0.48 -0.60
CA VAL A 51 -15.86 -1.64 -1.43
C VAL A 51 -16.98 -2.03 -2.40
N SER A 52 -18.25 -1.90 -1.99
CA SER A 52 -19.39 -2.12 -2.90
C SER A 52 -19.46 -1.09 -4.03
N GLN A 53 -18.95 0.12 -3.81
CA GLN A 53 -18.95 1.21 -4.78
C GLN A 53 -17.72 1.24 -5.70
N ARG A 54 -16.81 0.25 -5.64
CA ARG A 54 -15.54 0.24 -6.40
C ARG A 54 -15.68 0.43 -7.92
N ASN A 55 -16.81 0.00 -8.48
CA ASN A 55 -17.11 0.12 -9.92
C ASN A 55 -18.08 1.27 -10.24
N ASN A 56 -18.55 2.01 -9.24
CA ASN A 56 -19.41 3.18 -9.44
C ASN A 56 -18.53 4.39 -9.82
N PRO A 57 -18.68 5.00 -11.00
CA PRO A 57 -17.84 6.12 -11.43
C PRO A 57 -17.84 7.32 -10.47
N GLN A 58 -18.93 7.55 -9.74
CA GLN A 58 -19.03 8.63 -8.77
C GLN A 58 -18.08 8.43 -7.58
N TRP A 59 -17.92 7.19 -7.12
CA TRP A 59 -17.18 6.85 -5.90
C TRP A 59 -15.85 6.16 -6.17
N LYS A 60 -15.60 5.76 -7.41
CA LYS A 60 -14.33 5.15 -7.82
C LYS A 60 -13.12 6.00 -7.44
N PRO A 61 -13.11 7.35 -7.59
CA PRO A 61 -11.97 8.14 -7.13
C PRO A 61 -11.69 8.00 -5.64
N LEU A 62 -12.74 7.92 -4.81
CA LEU A 62 -12.59 7.68 -3.37
C LEU A 62 -12.10 6.26 -3.09
N PHE A 63 -12.65 5.25 -3.78
CA PHE A 63 -12.17 3.88 -3.68
C PHE A 63 -10.69 3.75 -4.06
N ASP A 64 -10.26 4.37 -5.17
CA ASP A 64 -8.87 4.38 -5.61
C ASP A 64 -7.98 5.15 -4.60
N ALA A 65 -8.50 6.25 -4.04
CA ALA A 65 -7.84 6.99 -2.97
C ALA A 65 -7.72 6.19 -1.66
N THR A 66 -8.53 5.15 -1.43
CA THR A 66 -8.42 4.29 -0.24
C THR A 66 -7.64 3.01 -0.51
N TYR A 67 -7.96 2.26 -1.56
CA TYR A 67 -7.46 0.89 -1.82
C TYR A 67 -6.65 0.76 -3.13
N GLY A 68 -6.54 1.83 -3.91
CA GLY A 68 -5.81 1.83 -5.18
C GLY A 68 -4.30 1.70 -5.01
N LEU A 69 -3.62 1.32 -6.10
CA LEU A 69 -2.15 1.38 -6.15
C LEU A 69 -1.68 2.83 -6.03
N ARG A 70 -0.52 3.01 -5.40
CA ARG A 70 0.13 4.32 -5.29
C ARG A 70 1.23 4.45 -6.33
N PRO A 71 1.28 5.54 -7.10
CA PRO A 71 2.34 5.76 -8.06
C PRO A 71 3.69 5.86 -7.36
N ARG A 72 4.79 5.81 -8.13
CA ARG A 72 6.14 5.95 -7.59
C ARG A 72 6.34 7.27 -6.84
N GLU A 73 5.74 8.35 -7.32
CA GLU A 73 5.93 9.68 -6.77
C GLU A 73 4.58 10.32 -6.45
N GLU A 74 4.49 10.88 -5.25
CA GLU A 74 3.37 11.69 -4.81
C GLU A 74 3.87 13.04 -4.29
N LEU A 75 3.25 14.12 -4.76
CA LEU A 75 3.55 15.48 -4.35
C LEU A 75 2.22 16.18 -4.05
N TYR A 76 2.11 16.75 -2.86
CA TYR A 76 0.92 17.46 -2.39
C TYR A 76 1.27 18.89 -2.00
N ASP A 77 0.54 19.86 -2.54
CA ASP A 77 0.63 21.25 -2.11
C ASP A 77 -0.25 21.46 -0.86
N LEU A 78 0.36 21.38 0.32
CA LEU A 78 -0.36 21.48 1.59
C LEU A 78 -1.04 22.83 1.83
N LYS A 79 -0.69 23.87 1.07
CA LYS A 79 -1.36 25.19 1.20
C LYS A 79 -2.75 25.17 0.58
N THR A 80 -2.89 24.49 -0.55
CA THR A 80 -4.14 24.42 -1.32
C THR A 80 -4.90 23.11 -1.08
N ASP A 81 -4.17 22.06 -0.73
CA ASP A 81 -4.67 20.72 -0.45
C ASP A 81 -4.11 20.19 0.90
N PRO A 82 -4.63 20.69 2.04
CA PRO A 82 -4.19 20.24 3.36
C PRO A 82 -4.52 18.77 3.64
N HIS A 83 -5.47 18.20 2.91
CA HIS A 83 -5.93 16.82 3.07
C HIS A 83 -5.21 15.82 2.16
N GLN A 84 -4.30 16.29 1.30
CA GLN A 84 -3.45 15.44 0.45
C GLN A 84 -4.28 14.54 -0.49
N MET A 85 -5.34 15.10 -1.06
CA MET A 85 -6.25 14.40 -1.96
C MET A 85 -5.82 14.49 -3.43
N TYR A 86 -4.97 15.46 -3.80
CA TYR A 86 -4.60 15.75 -5.18
C TYR A 86 -3.10 15.67 -5.41
N ASN A 87 -2.65 14.57 -6.00
CA ASN A 87 -1.24 14.38 -6.35
C ASN A 87 -0.86 15.23 -7.58
N VAL A 88 0.02 16.21 -7.37
CA VAL A 88 0.55 17.12 -8.39
C VAL A 88 1.95 16.73 -8.89
N ALA A 89 2.44 15.51 -8.60
CA ALA A 89 3.80 15.09 -8.97
C ALA A 89 4.07 15.10 -10.48
N GLN A 90 3.04 14.86 -11.30
CA GLN A 90 3.15 14.87 -12.77
C GLN A 90 2.83 16.23 -13.39
N ASP A 91 2.49 17.24 -12.59
CA ASP A 91 2.22 18.59 -13.08
C ASP A 91 3.55 19.33 -13.37
N PRO A 92 3.79 19.77 -14.61
CA PRO A 92 4.99 20.52 -14.98
C PRO A 92 5.22 21.78 -14.13
N ALA A 93 4.16 22.41 -13.62
CA ALA A 93 4.25 23.60 -12.77
C ALA A 93 4.99 23.32 -11.44
N PHE A 94 4.98 22.06 -10.99
CA PHE A 94 5.63 21.62 -9.76
C PHE A 94 6.95 20.86 -9.99
N ALA A 95 7.42 20.75 -11.24
CA ALA A 95 8.58 19.92 -11.58
C ALA A 95 9.86 20.33 -10.83
N THR A 96 10.10 21.63 -10.66
CA THR A 96 11.27 22.14 -9.92
C THR A 96 11.19 21.78 -8.44
N GLN A 97 10.02 21.97 -7.81
CA GLN A 97 9.81 21.65 -6.40
C GLN A 97 9.88 20.14 -6.15
N ARG A 98 9.33 19.33 -7.07
CA ARG A 98 9.44 17.87 -7.04
C ARG A 98 10.91 17.45 -7.04
N ALA A 99 11.70 17.93 -7.99
CA ALA A 99 13.10 17.57 -8.13
C ALA A 99 13.94 17.98 -6.91
N ASP A 100 13.70 19.17 -6.34
CA ASP A 100 14.41 19.59 -5.12
C ASP A 100 14.06 18.71 -3.91
N LEU A 101 12.77 18.41 -3.71
CA LEU A 101 12.33 17.57 -2.60
C LEU A 101 12.79 16.12 -2.76
N GLU A 102 12.78 15.59 -3.99
CA GLU A 102 13.34 14.28 -4.31
C GLU A 102 14.81 14.19 -3.95
N ARG A 103 15.61 15.16 -4.42
CA ARG A 103 17.04 15.22 -4.10
C ARG A 103 17.28 15.25 -2.59
N ARG A 104 16.59 16.14 -1.87
CA ARG A 104 16.72 16.26 -0.41
C ARG A 104 16.35 14.97 0.32
N LEU A 105 15.28 14.30 -0.10
CA LEU A 105 14.86 13.03 0.48
C LEU A 105 15.90 11.93 0.23
N LEU A 106 16.34 11.77 -1.02
CA LEU A 106 17.32 10.73 -1.38
C LEU A 106 18.69 10.99 -0.72
N ASP A 107 19.10 12.25 -0.58
CA ASP A 107 20.34 12.59 0.13
C ASP A 107 20.24 12.22 1.61
N GLU A 108 19.10 12.48 2.26
CA GLU A 108 18.89 12.07 3.66
C GLU A 108 18.89 10.54 3.82
N LEU A 109 18.20 9.81 2.95
CA LEU A 109 18.19 8.35 2.97
C LEU A 109 19.60 7.76 2.77
N ARG A 110 20.43 8.38 1.92
CA ARG A 110 21.85 7.97 1.74
C ARG A 110 22.67 8.27 2.99
N ASN A 111 22.54 9.47 3.54
CA ASN A 111 23.29 9.91 4.72
C ASN A 111 23.02 9.01 5.94
N THR A 112 21.80 8.49 6.04
CA THR A 112 21.35 7.61 7.12
C THR A 112 21.53 6.12 6.82
N ASN A 113 22.08 5.75 5.64
CA ASN A 113 22.18 4.37 5.16
C ASN A 113 20.83 3.62 5.20
N ASP A 114 19.75 4.27 4.75
CA ASP A 114 18.41 3.68 4.77
C ASP A 114 18.39 2.38 3.92
N PRO A 115 17.93 1.25 4.49
CA PRO A 115 17.93 -0.03 3.79
C PRO A 115 17.14 -0.05 2.49
N ARG A 116 16.19 0.89 2.26
CA ARG A 116 15.47 0.99 0.99
C ARG A 116 16.36 1.34 -0.20
N LEU A 117 17.52 1.97 0.04
CA LEU A 117 18.49 2.30 -0.99
C LEU A 117 19.59 1.25 -1.17
N ILE A 118 19.56 0.17 -0.39
CA ILE A 118 20.60 -0.86 -0.36
C ILE A 118 19.98 -2.19 -0.79
N ASP A 119 20.62 -2.89 -1.73
CA ASP A 119 20.20 -4.21 -2.22
C ASP A 119 18.69 -4.27 -2.55
N ASP A 120 18.18 -3.23 -3.20
CA ASP A 120 16.76 -3.07 -3.60
C ASP A 120 15.76 -3.25 -2.43
N GLY A 121 16.16 -2.87 -1.21
CA GLY A 121 15.30 -2.99 -0.04
C GLY A 121 15.16 -4.41 0.50
N LYS A 122 15.99 -5.36 0.09
CA LYS A 122 15.97 -6.77 0.53
C LYS A 122 15.92 -6.97 2.05
N PHE A 123 16.43 -6.01 2.80
CA PHE A 123 16.30 -5.97 4.27
C PHE A 123 14.84 -6.16 4.72
N TYR A 124 13.87 -5.58 4.01
CA TYR A 124 12.43 -5.71 4.33
C TYR A 124 11.78 -6.99 3.77
N GLU A 125 12.47 -7.68 2.86
CA GLU A 125 11.98 -8.91 2.22
C GLU A 125 12.48 -10.19 2.91
N THR A 126 13.31 -10.04 3.96
CA THR A 126 13.97 -11.16 4.63
C THR A 126 13.74 -11.15 6.15
N PRO A 127 13.77 -12.32 6.82
CA PRO A 127 13.69 -12.38 8.27
C PRO A 127 14.83 -11.56 8.93
N PRO A 128 14.58 -10.85 10.03
CA PRO A 128 13.37 -10.88 10.87
C PRO A 128 12.26 -9.90 10.44
N MET A 129 12.48 -9.07 9.41
CA MET A 129 11.54 -8.03 8.99
C MET A 129 10.35 -8.60 8.22
N SER A 130 10.53 -9.76 7.60
CA SER A 130 9.47 -10.55 6.97
C SER A 130 9.15 -11.80 7.79
N GLY A 131 8.01 -12.43 7.49
CA GLY A 131 7.70 -13.78 7.97
C GLY A 131 8.81 -14.79 7.61
N PRO A 132 8.86 -15.95 8.31
CA PRO A 132 9.88 -16.96 8.08
C PRO A 132 9.91 -17.39 6.61
N SER A 133 11.13 -17.58 6.07
CA SER A 133 11.31 -18.09 4.70
C SER A 133 10.58 -19.42 4.50
N ASP A 134 10.26 -19.79 3.26
CA ASP A 134 9.55 -21.06 3.00
C ASP A 134 10.33 -22.28 3.47
N GLU A 135 11.66 -22.23 3.45
CA GLU A 135 12.52 -23.25 4.06
C GLU A 135 12.36 -23.28 5.59
N THR A 136 12.29 -22.12 6.23
CA THR A 136 12.07 -21.98 7.67
C THR A 136 10.66 -22.46 8.05
N ARG A 137 9.64 -22.17 7.25
CA ARG A 137 8.27 -22.67 7.43
C ARG A 137 8.18 -24.20 7.26
N ARG A 138 8.86 -24.77 6.26
CA ARG A 138 8.92 -26.22 6.03
C ARG A 138 9.61 -26.95 7.18
N THR A 139 10.75 -26.43 7.65
CA THR A 139 11.48 -27.02 8.78
C THR A 139 10.68 -26.93 10.09
N LEU A 140 9.99 -25.82 10.36
CA LEU A 140 9.09 -25.68 11.51
C LEU A 140 7.89 -26.65 11.45
N LYS A 141 7.25 -26.81 10.29
CA LYS A 141 6.17 -27.80 10.09
C LYS A 141 6.66 -29.23 10.35
N ASN A 142 7.83 -29.60 9.84
CA ASN A 142 8.41 -30.93 10.03
C ASN A 142 8.80 -31.23 11.48
N ARG A 143 9.11 -30.20 12.29
CA ARG A 143 9.38 -30.35 13.72
C ARG A 143 8.10 -30.51 14.54
N LYS A 144 7.01 -29.83 14.18
CA LYS A 144 5.69 -29.99 14.83
C LYS A 144 5.04 -31.36 14.57
N ASN A 145 5.27 -31.94 13.39
CA ASN A 145 4.70 -33.25 13.04
C ASN A 145 5.48 -34.46 13.62
N LYS A 146 6.57 -34.22 14.36
CA LYS A 146 7.42 -35.24 14.98
C LYS A 146 7.32 -35.27 16.52
N SER A 147 6.42 -34.48 17.10
CA SER A 147 6.09 -34.46 18.53
C SER A 147 4.65 -34.88 18.74
#